data_AF-A0A1W2DVU9-F1
#
_entry.id   AF-A0A1W2DVU9-F1
#
_cell.length_a   1.000
_cell.length_b   1.000
_cell.length_c   1.000
_cell.angle_alpha   90.00
_cell.angle_beta   90.00
_cell.angle_gamma   90.00
#
_symmetry.space_group_name_H-M   'P 1'
#
loop_
_entity.id
_entity.type
_entity.pdbx_description
1 polymer ?
#
loop_
_entity_poly.entity_id
_entity_poly.type
_entity_poly.pdbx_seq_one_letter_code
_entity_poly.pdbx_strand_id
1 'polypeptide(L)'
;MKSRALTDINRKIVLLCGLALIVVLFVPLWQIELAAPQYPEGLVLKMYPHKLAGNVDIINGLNHYIGMKTLHTEDFLEFTVLPYIITFFAVFSLAVAIFLRTAKWLSVLFTLFVIFGIVAMADFWRWEYQYGHDLDPNAAINVPGMSYQPPLIGYKQLLNFGAYSIPDIGGWIFIGVGIGLLTAIILQYRHQKNTVVMKWKTAPLFLSLVLLMASCSVEPKPIKIGKDACFFCKMGVMDKRFGAELISKKGKIYKFDDLHCLMEFSKEATVKNVDIQGMYLVDYENPHGFIDLQKAFLFKSEALRSPMGSNIAAFLTEEQLKATTQSIEGRVVQLNSLMPTLK
;
A
#
# COMPACT_ATOMS: atom_id res chain seq x y z
N MET A 1 14.10 -2.42 43.96
CA MET A 1 12.95 -2.57 43.03
C MET A 1 13.07 -1.50 41.96
N LYS A 2 13.27 -1.86 40.68
CA LYS A 2 13.42 -0.85 39.60
C LYS A 2 12.13 -0.01 39.52
N SER A 3 12.25 1.31 39.47
CA SER A 3 11.09 2.18 39.25
C SER A 3 10.48 1.86 37.90
N ARG A 4 9.27 1.31 37.90
CA ARG A 4 8.45 1.12 36.69
C ARG A 4 7.72 2.40 36.27
N ALA A 5 8.06 3.53 36.90
CA ALA A 5 7.43 4.80 36.65
C ALA A 5 7.75 5.31 35.23
N LEU A 6 6.80 6.03 34.64
CA LEU A 6 6.96 6.72 33.37
C LEU A 6 7.88 7.93 33.55
N THR A 7 8.74 8.16 32.56
CA THR A 7 9.52 9.41 32.47
C THR A 7 8.61 10.59 32.19
N ASP A 8 9.03 11.81 32.53
CA ASP A 8 8.22 13.01 32.26
C ASP A 8 7.98 13.25 30.77
N ILE A 9 8.93 12.87 29.92
CA ILE A 9 8.76 12.93 28.47
C ILE A 9 7.61 12.00 28.04
N ASN A 10 7.64 10.74 28.48
CA ASN A 10 6.57 9.78 28.14
C ASN A 10 5.22 10.22 28.70
N ARG A 11 5.19 10.82 29.89
CA ARG A 11 3.96 11.39 30.46
C ARG A 11 3.39 12.51 29.59
N LYS A 12 4.24 13.43 29.10
CA LYS A 12 3.81 14.52 28.20
C LYS A 12 3.30 13.98 26.87
N ILE A 13 3.97 12.99 26.27
CA ILE A 13 3.52 12.35 25.02
C ILE A 13 2.13 11.74 25.21
N VAL A 14 1.94 10.92 26.26
CA VAL A 14 0.66 10.25 26.52
C VAL A 14 -0.44 11.26 26.87
N LEU A 15 -0.11 12.35 27.57
CA LEU A 15 -1.05 13.44 27.84
C LEU A 15 -1.54 14.09 26.53
N LEU A 16 -0.62 14.42 25.63
CA LEU A 16 -0.95 14.98 24.31
C LEU A 16 -1.80 14.02 23.49
N CYS A 17 -1.49 12.72 23.51
CA CYS A 17 -2.32 11.69 22.86
C CYS A 17 -3.75 11.70 23.41
N GLY A 18 -3.92 11.75 24.74
CA GLY A 18 -5.25 11.80 25.37
C GLY A 18 -6.04 13.04 24.97
N LEU A 19 -5.41 14.22 24.97
CA LEU A 19 -6.05 15.47 24.55
C LEU A 19 -6.41 15.45 23.06
N ALA A 20 -5.54 14.92 22.21
CA ALA A 20 -5.80 14.81 20.78
C ALA A 20 -7.01 13.89 20.49
N LEU A 21 -7.16 12.79 21.22
CA LEU A 21 -8.33 11.91 21.08
C LEU A 21 -9.66 12.58 21.47
N ILE A 22 -9.64 13.59 22.36
CA ILE A 22 -10.85 14.38 22.66
C ILE A 22 -11.28 15.17 21.41
N VAL A 23 -10.32 15.74 20.67
CA VAL A 23 -10.61 16.48 19.42
C VAL A 23 -11.29 15.57 18.39
N VAL A 24 -10.88 14.30 18.32
CA VAL A 24 -11.43 13.31 17.38
C VAL A 24 -12.95 13.16 17.50
N LEU A 25 -13.52 13.35 18.68
CA LEU A 25 -14.98 13.27 18.90
C LEU A 25 -15.79 14.27 18.04
N PHE A 26 -15.14 15.34 17.58
CA PHE A 26 -15.79 16.47 16.92
C PHE A 26 -15.42 16.63 15.43
N VAL A 27 -14.51 15.81 14.92
CA VAL A 27 -13.98 15.91 13.54
C VAL A 27 -14.22 14.60 12.78
N PRO A 28 -14.29 14.65 11.43
CA PRO A 28 -14.48 13.44 10.63
C PRO A 28 -13.27 12.51 10.77
N LEU A 29 -13.53 11.22 10.93
CA LEU A 29 -12.52 10.17 10.97
C LEU A 29 -12.03 9.81 9.57
N TRP A 30 -12.97 9.74 8.63
CA TRP A 30 -12.72 9.24 7.28
C TRP A 30 -13.55 10.00 6.27
N GLN A 31 -13.08 10.03 5.04
CA GLN A 31 -13.83 10.58 3.92
C GLN A 31 -13.69 9.72 2.67
N ILE A 32 -14.76 9.67 1.88
CA ILE A 32 -14.78 9.10 0.54
C ILE A 32 -15.23 10.20 -0.42
N GLU A 33 -14.37 10.54 -1.36
CA GLU A 33 -14.61 11.50 -2.42
C GLU A 33 -15.03 10.73 -3.68
N LEU A 34 -16.10 11.17 -4.32
CA LEU A 34 -16.64 10.60 -5.55
C LEU A 34 -16.57 11.65 -6.65
N ALA A 35 -15.89 11.32 -7.73
CA ALA A 35 -15.81 12.13 -8.94
C ALA A 35 -16.73 11.54 -10.01
N ALA A 36 -17.62 12.36 -10.56
CA ALA A 36 -18.58 11.97 -11.58
C ALA A 36 -18.71 13.05 -12.65
N PRO A 37 -18.93 12.72 -13.93
CA PRO A 37 -19.20 13.71 -14.97
C PRO A 37 -20.41 14.62 -14.66
N GLN A 38 -21.41 14.09 -13.96
CA GLN A 38 -22.64 14.80 -13.59
C GLN A 38 -22.47 15.73 -12.40
N TYR A 39 -21.42 15.56 -11.60
CA TYR A 39 -21.10 16.34 -10.40
C TYR A 39 -19.66 16.86 -10.53
N PRO A 40 -19.42 17.88 -11.38
CA PRO A 40 -18.08 18.39 -11.66
C PRO A 40 -17.38 18.97 -10.43
N GLU A 41 -18.14 19.41 -9.43
CA GLU A 41 -17.66 19.84 -8.11
C GLU A 41 -17.20 18.68 -7.20
N GLY A 42 -17.56 17.44 -7.54
CA GLY A 42 -17.32 16.24 -6.74
C GLY A 42 -18.32 16.09 -5.59
N LEU A 43 -18.49 14.85 -5.13
CA LEU A 43 -19.30 14.52 -3.96
C LEU A 43 -18.39 14.01 -2.85
N VAL A 44 -18.72 14.32 -1.60
CA VAL A 44 -17.97 13.83 -0.45
C VAL A 44 -18.89 13.17 0.57
N LEU A 45 -18.52 11.97 0.98
CA LEU A 45 -19.08 11.29 2.15
C LEU A 45 -18.09 11.43 3.30
N LYS A 46 -18.53 12.02 4.40
CA LYS A 46 -17.73 12.16 5.62
C LYS A 46 -18.28 11.27 6.72
N MET A 47 -17.38 10.55 7.39
CA MET A 47 -17.70 9.66 8.49
C MET A 47 -17.17 10.27 9.79
N TYR A 48 -18.08 10.76 10.63
CA TYR A 48 -17.78 11.22 11.98
C TYR A 48 -17.91 10.04 12.96
N PRO A 49 -17.38 10.16 14.19
CA PRO A 49 -17.55 9.11 15.20
C PRO A 49 -19.00 8.70 15.48
N HIS A 50 -19.97 9.59 15.22
CA HIS A 50 -21.38 9.39 15.60
C HIS A 50 -22.37 9.60 14.44
N LYS A 51 -21.91 9.87 13.22
CA LYS A 51 -22.79 10.15 12.08
C LYS A 51 -22.09 10.13 10.73
N LEU A 52 -22.89 10.01 9.68
CA LEU A 52 -22.52 10.37 8.32
C LEU A 52 -22.83 11.84 8.03
N ALA A 53 -22.04 12.47 7.16
CA ALA A 53 -22.20 13.85 6.72
C ALA A 53 -21.67 14.04 5.29
N GLY A 54 -21.82 15.25 4.74
CA GLY A 54 -21.49 15.55 3.34
C GLY A 54 -22.70 15.34 2.43
N ASN A 55 -22.47 14.85 1.22
CA ASN A 55 -23.50 14.68 0.19
C ASN A 55 -24.29 13.36 0.33
N VAL A 56 -24.66 12.96 1.56
CA VAL A 56 -25.26 11.65 1.87
C VAL A 56 -26.52 11.37 1.04
N ASP A 57 -27.44 12.35 0.95
CA ASP A 57 -28.71 12.17 0.24
C ASP A 57 -28.51 11.96 -1.27
N ILE A 58 -27.56 12.69 -1.86
CA ILE A 58 -27.20 12.55 -3.28
C ILE A 58 -26.59 11.16 -3.52
N ILE A 59 -25.66 10.75 -2.65
CA ILE A 59 -25.01 9.43 -2.73
C ILE A 59 -26.04 8.31 -2.56
N ASN A 60 -27.02 8.46 -1.66
CA ASN A 60 -28.12 7.50 -1.51
C ASN A 60 -28.97 7.39 -2.77
N GLY A 61 -29.25 8.52 -3.43
CA GLY A 61 -29.90 8.52 -4.75
C GLY A 61 -29.10 7.76 -5.80
N LEU A 62 -27.77 7.95 -5.82
CA LEU A 62 -26.87 7.22 -6.74
C LEU A 62 -26.82 5.72 -6.44
N ASN A 63 -26.71 5.34 -5.16
CA ASN A 63 -26.67 3.96 -4.70
C ASN A 63 -27.91 3.18 -5.15
N HIS A 64 -29.09 3.80 -5.10
CA HIS A 64 -30.33 3.19 -5.53
C HIS A 64 -30.29 2.71 -6.99
N TYR A 65 -29.64 3.45 -7.90
CA TYR A 65 -29.56 3.06 -9.32
C TYR A 65 -28.69 1.83 -9.58
N ILE A 66 -27.68 1.60 -8.74
CA ILE A 66 -26.73 0.48 -8.86
C ILE A 66 -27.05 -0.67 -7.90
N GLY A 67 -28.18 -0.58 -7.19
CA GLY A 67 -28.65 -1.60 -6.27
C GLY A 67 -27.93 -1.65 -4.93
N MET A 68 -27.11 -0.64 -4.62
CA MET A 68 -26.49 -0.51 -3.30
C MET A 68 -27.52 -0.06 -2.26
N LYS A 69 -27.38 -0.55 -1.03
CA LYS A 69 -28.18 -0.08 0.11
C LYS A 69 -27.98 1.42 0.33
N THR A 70 -29.03 2.10 0.78
CA THR A 70 -28.93 3.47 1.25
C THR A 70 -28.18 3.50 2.57
N LEU A 71 -27.43 4.57 2.79
CA LEU A 71 -26.60 4.81 3.96
C LEU A 71 -27.41 5.62 4.97
N HIS A 72 -27.80 5.00 6.08
CA HIS A 72 -28.34 5.69 7.23
C HIS A 72 -27.44 5.49 8.45
N THR A 73 -27.31 6.52 9.30
CA THR A 73 -26.43 6.44 10.48
C THR A 73 -26.88 5.32 11.44
N GLU A 74 -28.18 5.05 11.51
CA GLU A 74 -28.77 3.98 12.32
C GLU A 74 -28.44 2.56 11.85
N ASP A 75 -27.99 2.39 10.61
CA ASP A 75 -27.56 1.07 10.09
C ASP A 75 -26.25 0.60 10.73
N PHE A 76 -25.47 1.53 11.32
CA PHE A 76 -24.15 1.27 11.86
C PHE A 76 -24.16 1.40 13.38
N LEU A 77 -24.12 0.27 14.08
CA LEU A 77 -23.98 0.23 15.54
C LEU A 77 -22.71 0.97 15.99
N GLU A 78 -21.68 0.97 15.16
CA GLU A 78 -20.41 1.64 15.39
C GLU A 78 -20.61 3.13 15.69
N PHE A 79 -21.50 3.84 15.00
CA PHE A 79 -21.73 5.26 15.28
C PHE A 79 -22.36 5.50 16.67
N THR A 80 -23.01 4.51 17.24
CA THR A 80 -23.48 4.59 18.63
C THR A 80 -22.35 4.29 19.63
N VAL A 81 -21.48 3.32 19.35
CA VAL A 81 -20.49 2.81 20.32
C VAL A 81 -19.14 3.53 20.23
N LEU A 82 -18.73 3.93 19.04
CA LEU A 82 -17.42 4.52 18.73
C LEU A 82 -17.11 5.80 19.52
N PRO A 83 -18.05 6.74 19.77
CA PRO A 83 -17.78 7.90 20.62
C PRO A 83 -17.40 7.50 22.04
N TYR A 84 -18.02 6.46 22.61
CA TYR A 84 -17.68 5.94 23.94
C TYR A 84 -16.31 5.27 23.96
N ILE A 85 -15.95 4.52 22.91
CA ILE A 85 -14.63 3.90 22.79
C ILE A 85 -13.53 4.98 22.69
N ILE A 86 -13.73 6.00 21.86
CA ILE A 86 -12.78 7.11 21.73
C ILE A 86 -12.63 7.84 23.07
N THR A 87 -13.75 8.12 23.75
CA THR A 87 -13.76 8.74 25.08
C THR A 87 -13.01 7.87 26.09
N PHE A 88 -13.20 6.55 26.07
CA PHE A 88 -12.45 5.62 26.91
C PHE A 88 -10.94 5.74 26.68
N PHE A 89 -10.48 5.73 25.42
CA PHE A 89 -9.04 5.86 25.12
C PHE A 89 -8.49 7.23 25.51
N ALA A 90 -9.26 8.31 25.32
CA ALA A 90 -8.88 9.65 25.75
C ALA A 90 -8.68 9.71 27.27
N VAL A 91 -9.71 9.31 28.04
CA VAL A 91 -9.69 9.30 29.51
C VAL A 91 -8.60 8.36 30.03
N PHE A 92 -8.46 7.17 29.45
CA PHE A 92 -7.45 6.21 29.88
C PHE A 92 -6.03 6.73 29.61
N SER A 93 -5.80 7.39 28.47
CA SER A 93 -4.52 8.07 28.18
C SER A 93 -4.21 9.14 29.22
N LEU A 94 -5.17 10.01 29.54
CA LEU A 94 -5.01 11.03 30.59
C LEU A 94 -4.72 10.40 31.96
N ALA A 95 -5.43 9.32 32.30
CA ALA A 95 -5.23 8.59 33.54
C ALA A 95 -3.81 7.97 33.62
N VAL A 96 -3.30 7.43 32.51
CA VAL A 96 -1.92 6.92 32.42
C VAL A 96 -0.89 8.02 32.62
N ALA A 97 -1.10 9.19 32.01
CA ALA A 97 -0.17 10.33 32.10
C ALA A 97 -0.15 10.99 33.49
N ILE A 98 -1.31 11.11 34.14
CA ILE A 98 -1.49 11.90 35.37
C ILE A 98 -1.42 11.03 36.62
N PHE A 99 -2.17 9.92 36.69
CA PHE A 99 -2.38 9.15 37.93
C PHE A 99 -1.62 7.83 37.94
N LEU A 100 -1.80 6.98 36.92
CA LEU A 100 -1.29 5.60 36.93
C LEU A 100 0.22 5.52 36.70
N ARG A 101 0.78 6.43 35.90
CA ARG A 101 2.21 6.77 35.78
C ARG A 101 3.20 5.60 35.68
N THR A 102 2.81 4.42 35.19
CA THR A 102 3.70 3.25 35.11
C THR A 102 3.71 2.60 33.73
N ALA A 103 4.84 1.97 33.40
CA ALA A 103 5.05 1.32 32.11
C ALA A 103 4.03 0.20 31.82
N LYS A 104 3.55 -0.51 32.86
CA LYS A 104 2.49 -1.53 32.73
C LYS A 104 1.25 -0.95 32.06
N TRP A 105 0.77 0.20 32.56
CA TRP A 105 -0.46 0.80 32.07
C TRP A 105 -0.27 1.46 30.70
N LEU A 106 0.92 2.00 30.41
CA LEU A 106 1.26 2.42 29.04
C LEU A 106 1.20 1.25 28.05
N SER A 107 1.74 0.08 28.41
CA SER A 107 1.66 -1.12 27.57
C SER A 107 0.22 -1.61 27.38
N VAL A 108 -0.59 -1.62 28.44
CA VAL A 108 -2.02 -1.99 28.35
C VAL A 108 -2.75 -1.03 27.41
N LEU A 109 -2.57 0.28 27.58
CA LEU A 109 -3.16 1.31 26.71
C LEU A 109 -2.78 1.09 25.24
N PHE A 110 -1.48 0.93 24.96
CA PHE A 110 -1.00 0.73 23.59
C PHE A 110 -1.55 -0.56 22.96
N THR A 111 -1.53 -1.68 23.70
CA THR A 111 -2.05 -2.96 23.19
C THR A 111 -3.55 -2.85 22.88
N LEU A 112 -4.35 -2.27 23.78
CA LEU A 112 -5.78 -2.08 23.53
C LEU A 112 -6.02 -1.17 22.33
N PHE A 113 -5.23 -0.10 22.17
CA PHE A 113 -5.34 0.83 21.04
C PHE A 113 -5.03 0.15 19.70
N VAL A 114 -3.99 -0.69 19.64
CA VAL A 114 -3.64 -1.46 18.44
C VAL A 114 -4.73 -2.49 18.11
N ILE A 115 -5.22 -3.24 19.10
CA ILE A 115 -6.32 -4.19 18.90
C ILE A 115 -7.55 -3.47 18.34
N PHE A 116 -7.92 -2.35 18.95
CA PHE A 116 -9.04 -1.53 18.46
C PHE A 116 -8.83 -1.08 17.01
N GLY A 117 -7.65 -0.56 16.66
CA GLY A 117 -7.35 -0.14 15.29
C GLY A 117 -7.48 -1.28 14.26
N ILE A 118 -7.00 -2.49 14.59
CA ILE A 118 -7.13 -3.66 13.72
C ILE A 118 -8.61 -4.04 13.54
N VAL A 119 -9.36 -4.12 14.65
CA VAL A 119 -10.78 -4.47 14.63
C VAL A 119 -11.59 -3.44 13.83
N ALA A 120 -11.34 -2.14 14.05
CA ALA A 120 -12.03 -1.07 13.34
C ALA A 120 -11.79 -1.12 11.82
N MET A 121 -10.56 -1.43 11.38
CA MET A 121 -10.26 -1.55 9.94
C MET A 121 -10.83 -2.82 9.31
N ALA A 122 -10.83 -3.93 10.04
CA ALA A 122 -11.47 -5.16 9.58
C ALA A 122 -13.00 -4.98 9.44
N ASP A 123 -13.61 -4.29 10.41
CA ASP A 123 -15.04 -4.00 10.38
C ASP A 123 -15.41 -3.00 9.28
N PHE A 124 -14.60 -1.95 9.08
CA PHE A 124 -14.83 -1.01 7.98
C PHE A 124 -14.74 -1.70 6.61
N TRP A 125 -13.72 -2.56 6.40
CA TRP A 125 -13.63 -3.35 5.17
C TRP A 125 -14.85 -4.28 4.98
N ARG A 126 -15.36 -4.89 6.06
CA ARG A 126 -16.57 -5.71 6.03
C ARG A 126 -17.77 -4.90 5.55
N TRP A 127 -17.95 -3.68 6.05
CA TRP A 127 -19.03 -2.79 5.60
C TRP A 127 -18.90 -2.43 4.13
N GLU A 128 -17.71 -2.03 3.67
CA GLU A 128 -17.48 -1.74 2.25
C GLU A 128 -17.77 -2.95 1.35
N TYR A 129 -17.35 -4.13 1.78
CA TYR A 129 -17.60 -5.37 1.05
C TYR A 129 -19.10 -5.66 0.97
N GLN A 130 -19.80 -5.58 2.11
CA GLN A 130 -21.22 -5.85 2.18
C GLN A 130 -22.02 -4.88 1.29
N TYR A 131 -21.79 -3.58 1.43
CA TYR A 131 -22.47 -2.59 0.59
C TYR A 131 -22.11 -2.71 -0.89
N GLY A 132 -20.89 -3.13 -1.22
CA GLY A 132 -20.44 -3.27 -2.59
C GLY A 132 -20.86 -4.55 -3.32
N HIS A 133 -21.24 -5.61 -2.59
CA HIS A 133 -21.54 -6.94 -3.16
C HIS A 133 -22.97 -7.43 -2.90
N ASP A 134 -23.63 -6.95 -1.86
CA ASP A 134 -25.03 -7.26 -1.54
C ASP A 134 -25.94 -6.28 -2.30
N LEU A 135 -26.00 -6.45 -3.62
CA LEU A 135 -26.69 -5.55 -4.55
C LEU A 135 -28.07 -6.10 -4.93
N ASP A 136 -29.05 -5.21 -5.07
CA ASP A 136 -30.38 -5.58 -5.60
C ASP A 136 -30.25 -6.03 -7.07
N PRO A 137 -30.61 -7.29 -7.41
CA PRO A 137 -30.53 -7.78 -8.78
C PRO A 137 -31.47 -7.05 -9.75
N ASN A 138 -32.49 -6.35 -9.25
CA ASN A 138 -33.48 -5.61 -10.05
C ASN A 138 -33.10 -4.13 -10.25
N ALA A 139 -31.92 -3.70 -9.83
CA ALA A 139 -31.48 -2.33 -9.98
C ALA A 139 -31.41 -1.88 -11.45
N ALA A 140 -31.65 -0.60 -11.69
CA ALA A 140 -31.67 -0.02 -13.03
C ALA A 140 -30.35 -0.22 -13.80
N ILE A 141 -29.22 -0.17 -13.08
CA ILE A 141 -27.89 -0.42 -13.62
C ILE A 141 -27.34 -1.70 -12.97
N ASN A 142 -27.50 -2.82 -13.67
CA ASN A 142 -26.95 -4.11 -13.27
C ASN A 142 -25.98 -4.61 -14.34
N VAL A 143 -24.69 -4.71 -13.98
CA VAL A 143 -23.65 -5.27 -14.86
C VAL A 143 -23.25 -6.63 -14.30
N PRO A 144 -23.50 -7.74 -15.04
CA PRO A 144 -23.23 -9.09 -14.55
C PRO A 144 -21.78 -9.27 -14.10
N GLY A 145 -21.59 -9.72 -12.85
CA GLY A 145 -20.28 -10.02 -12.28
C GLY A 145 -19.47 -8.81 -11.79
N MET A 146 -20.04 -7.60 -11.79
CA MET A 146 -19.39 -6.40 -11.25
C MET A 146 -19.86 -6.10 -9.83
N SER A 147 -18.95 -5.55 -9.00
CA SER A 147 -19.24 -5.05 -7.66
C SER A 147 -18.82 -3.59 -7.53
N TYR A 148 -19.51 -2.86 -6.66
CA TYR A 148 -19.32 -1.42 -6.47
C TYR A 148 -18.62 -1.08 -5.16
N GLN A 149 -17.85 -2.02 -4.60
CA GLN A 149 -17.10 -1.79 -3.37
C GLN A 149 -16.07 -0.64 -3.57
N PRO A 150 -16.18 0.46 -2.82
CA PRO A 150 -15.15 1.50 -2.79
C PRO A 150 -13.83 0.96 -2.18
N PRO A 151 -12.69 1.60 -2.44
CA PRO A 151 -11.44 1.18 -1.83
C PRO A 151 -11.41 1.58 -0.35
N LEU A 152 -10.90 0.70 0.52
CA LEU A 152 -10.67 1.06 1.93
C LEU A 152 -9.73 2.27 2.05
N ILE A 153 -8.65 2.27 1.27
CA ILE A 153 -7.69 3.37 1.15
C ILE A 153 -7.29 3.50 -0.33
N GLY A 154 -7.21 4.72 -0.83
CA GLY A 154 -6.70 5.03 -2.17
C GLY A 154 -7.82 5.23 -3.19
N TYR A 155 -7.47 5.07 -4.47
CA TYR A 155 -8.37 5.34 -5.59
C TYR A 155 -8.85 4.05 -6.27
N LYS A 156 -10.12 4.02 -6.68
CA LYS A 156 -10.68 2.96 -7.51
C LYS A 156 -11.73 3.55 -8.45
N GLN A 157 -11.66 3.17 -9.73
CA GLN A 157 -12.70 3.48 -10.71
C GLN A 157 -13.86 2.48 -10.56
N LEU A 158 -15.08 2.97 -10.44
CA LEU A 158 -16.34 2.22 -10.37
C LEU A 158 -17.26 2.71 -11.51
N LEU A 159 -17.28 2.00 -12.65
CA LEU A 159 -17.93 2.46 -13.88
C LEU A 159 -17.42 3.85 -14.31
N ASN A 160 -18.31 4.83 -14.41
CA ASN A 160 -18.02 6.23 -14.76
C ASN A 160 -17.71 7.09 -13.53
N PHE A 161 -17.63 6.50 -12.34
CA PHE A 161 -17.30 7.19 -11.09
C PHE A 161 -15.88 6.86 -10.65
N GLY A 162 -15.12 7.86 -10.21
CA GLY A 162 -13.89 7.66 -9.45
C GLY A 162 -14.18 7.76 -7.97
N ALA A 163 -13.75 6.78 -7.17
CA ALA A 163 -13.87 6.81 -5.71
C ALA A 163 -12.48 6.90 -5.07
N TYR A 164 -12.26 7.91 -4.22
CA TYR A 164 -11.04 8.10 -3.46
C TYR A 164 -11.34 8.08 -1.96
N SER A 165 -10.73 7.14 -1.23
CA SER A 165 -10.96 6.92 0.20
C SER A 165 -9.68 7.18 1.00
N ILE A 166 -9.79 7.98 2.06
CA ILE A 166 -8.64 8.37 2.88
C ILE A 166 -9.07 8.76 4.31
N PRO A 167 -8.20 8.58 5.32
CA PRO A 167 -8.40 9.24 6.61
C PRO A 167 -8.63 10.74 6.45
N ASP A 168 -9.63 11.27 7.16
CA ASP A 168 -9.81 12.71 7.33
C ASP A 168 -9.11 13.14 8.64
N ILE A 169 -9.32 14.37 9.12
CA ILE A 169 -8.60 14.97 10.26
C ILE A 169 -8.54 14.03 11.47
N GLY A 170 -9.67 13.46 11.89
CA GLY A 170 -9.77 12.56 13.03
C GLY A 170 -9.00 11.24 12.82
N GLY A 171 -9.00 10.71 11.60
CA GLY A 171 -8.24 9.51 11.25
C GLY A 171 -6.74 9.76 11.28
N TRP A 172 -6.27 10.91 10.78
CA TRP A 172 -4.87 11.31 10.89
C TRP A 172 -4.44 11.54 12.34
N ILE A 173 -5.31 12.11 13.18
CA ILE A 173 -5.06 12.22 14.62
C ILE A 173 -4.93 10.82 15.24
N PHE A 174 -5.81 9.87 14.90
CA PHE A 174 -5.74 8.48 15.36
C PHE A 174 -4.40 7.81 15.02
N ILE A 175 -3.93 7.97 13.78
CA ILE A 175 -2.62 7.48 13.33
C ILE A 175 -1.49 8.14 14.14
N GLY A 176 -1.55 9.47 14.30
CA GLY A 176 -0.58 10.22 15.10
C GLY A 176 -0.53 9.77 16.56
N VAL A 177 -1.69 9.48 17.17
CA VAL A 177 -1.78 8.93 18.53
C VAL A 177 -1.12 7.55 18.61
N GLY A 178 -1.36 6.67 17.63
CA GLY A 178 -0.71 5.37 17.56
C GLY A 178 0.82 5.47 17.51
N ILE A 179 1.35 6.38 16.68
CA ILE A 179 2.79 6.67 16.58
C ILE A 179 3.33 7.26 17.90
N GLY A 180 2.59 8.18 18.51
CA GLY A 180 2.96 8.78 19.80
C GLY A 180 3.06 7.75 20.93
N LEU A 181 2.06 6.87 21.04
CA LEU A 181 2.06 5.78 22.02
C LEU A 181 3.19 4.77 21.76
N LEU A 182 3.44 4.39 20.51
CA LEU A 182 4.57 3.53 20.14
C LEU A 182 5.91 4.18 20.52
N THR A 183 6.06 5.48 20.25
CA THR A 183 7.25 6.24 20.62
C THR A 183 7.46 6.24 22.13
N ALA A 184 6.40 6.46 22.91
CA ALA A 184 6.46 6.40 24.37
C ALA A 184 6.87 5.01 24.88
N ILE A 185 6.37 3.93 24.25
CA ILE A 185 6.78 2.54 24.57
C ILE A 185 8.28 2.34 24.31
N ILE A 186 8.77 2.74 23.14
CA ILE A 186 10.18 2.59 22.75
C ILE A 186 11.09 3.38 23.70
N LEU A 187 10.75 4.64 23.99
CA LEU A 187 11.52 5.48 24.91
C LEU A 187 11.52 4.92 26.33
N GLN A 188 10.37 4.42 26.82
CA GLN A 188 10.26 3.81 28.14
C GLN A 188 11.12 2.53 28.23
N TYR A 189 11.12 1.70 27.18
CA TYR A 189 11.95 0.50 27.11
C TYR A 189 13.44 0.83 27.12
N ARG A 190 13.88 1.82 26.32
CA ARG A 190 15.29 2.29 26.29
C ARG A 190 15.74 2.83 27.65
N HIS A 191 14.89 3.62 28.33
CA HIS A 191 15.20 4.16 29.65
C HIS A 191 15.41 3.04 30.69
N GLN A 192 14.54 2.03 30.71
CA GLN A 192 14.67 0.90 31.62
C GLN A 192 15.91 0.04 31.34
N LYS A 193 16.36 -0.04 30.07
CA LYS A 193 17.58 -0.76 29.69
C LYS A 193 18.85 0.00 30.07
N ASN A 194 18.89 1.33 29.90
CA ASN A 194 20.06 2.15 30.25
C ASN A 194 20.32 2.28 31.76
N THR A 195 19.32 2.08 32.61
CA THR A 195 19.50 2.03 34.08
C THR A 195 20.14 0.73 34.62
N VAL A 196 20.52 -0.19 33.72
CA VAL A 196 21.14 -1.47 34.07
C VAL A 196 22.52 -1.49 33.44
N VAL A 197 23.58 -1.34 34.27
CA VAL A 197 24.91 -1.84 33.87
C VAL A 197 24.76 -3.34 33.67
N MET A 198 24.77 -3.77 32.42
CA MET A 198 24.53 -5.15 32.06
C MET A 198 25.71 -6.02 32.47
N LYS A 199 25.49 -6.94 33.41
CA LYS A 199 26.18 -8.23 33.39
C LYS A 199 25.31 -9.20 32.60
N TRP A 200 25.64 -9.35 31.33
CA TRP A 200 25.06 -10.34 30.44
C TRP A 200 25.48 -11.74 30.86
N LYS A 201 24.53 -12.55 31.29
CA LYS A 201 24.45 -13.96 30.92
C LYS A 201 22.97 -14.28 30.65
N THR A 202 22.74 -14.86 29.48
CA THR A 202 21.47 -15.38 28.93
C THR A 202 20.40 -14.39 28.47
N ALA A 203 20.49 -13.98 27.20
CA ALA A 203 19.32 -13.77 26.35
C ALA A 203 19.69 -13.84 24.86
N PRO A 204 19.38 -14.95 24.16
CA PRO A 204 19.14 -14.90 22.73
C PRO A 204 17.71 -15.39 22.48
N LEU A 205 16.73 -14.49 22.54
CA LEU A 205 15.41 -14.77 21.93
C LEU A 205 14.64 -13.51 21.53
N PHE A 206 15.04 -12.31 21.96
CA PHE A 206 14.37 -11.06 21.60
C PHE A 206 15.17 -10.14 20.66
N LEU A 207 16.33 -10.61 20.18
CA LEU A 207 17.12 -9.93 19.14
C LEU A 207 16.82 -10.46 17.72
N SER A 208 16.13 -11.60 17.59
CA SER A 208 15.80 -12.20 16.30
C SER A 208 14.62 -11.52 15.58
N LEU A 209 13.70 -10.85 16.28
CA LEU A 209 12.53 -10.24 15.64
C LEU A 209 12.78 -8.82 15.10
N VAL A 210 13.79 -8.11 15.60
CA VAL A 210 14.16 -6.76 15.13
C VAL A 210 15.11 -6.80 13.92
N LEU A 211 15.83 -7.91 13.72
CA LEU A 211 16.64 -8.14 12.51
C LEU A 211 15.83 -8.65 11.30
N LEU A 212 14.54 -8.98 11.47
CA LEU A 212 13.67 -9.41 10.35
C LEU A 212 13.11 -8.24 9.53
N MET A 213 13.26 -6.99 9.99
CA MET A 213 12.80 -5.79 9.26
C MET A 213 13.89 -5.14 8.40
N ALA A 214 15.11 -5.70 8.38
CA ALA A 214 16.24 -5.19 7.59
C ALA A 214 16.51 -6.02 6.32
N SER A 215 15.58 -6.88 5.91
CA SER A 215 15.68 -7.69 4.70
C SER A 215 14.52 -7.42 3.75
N CYS A 216 14.32 -6.15 3.36
CA CYS A 216 13.63 -5.88 2.11
C CYS A 216 14.62 -6.08 0.96
N SER A 217 14.78 -7.32 0.49
CA SER A 217 15.25 -7.54 -0.88
C SER A 217 14.12 -7.12 -1.81
N VAL A 218 14.32 -6.02 -2.55
CA VAL A 218 13.39 -5.64 -3.61
C VAL A 218 13.72 -6.52 -4.80
N GLU A 219 12.91 -7.58 -4.96
CA GLU A 219 12.98 -8.51 -6.08
C GLU A 219 12.08 -8.04 -7.25
N PRO A 220 12.40 -8.43 -8.50
CA PRO A 220 11.55 -8.14 -9.65
C PRO A 220 10.16 -8.77 -9.48
N LYS A 221 9.13 -8.06 -9.92
CA LYS A 221 7.73 -8.47 -9.78
C LYS A 221 7.18 -8.91 -11.14
N PRO A 222 6.45 -10.03 -11.23
CA PRO A 222 5.83 -10.45 -12.49
C PRO A 222 5.02 -9.34 -13.16
N ILE A 223 5.19 -9.17 -14.47
CA ILE A 223 4.39 -8.25 -15.26
C ILE A 223 3.00 -8.87 -15.48
N LYS A 224 1.96 -8.18 -15.04
CA LYS A 224 0.56 -8.56 -15.17
C LYS A 224 0.04 -8.08 -16.53
N ILE A 225 0.00 -8.99 -17.48
CA ILE A 225 -0.50 -8.76 -18.83
C ILE A 225 -1.92 -8.17 -18.81
N GLY A 226 -2.16 -7.14 -19.61
CA GLY A 226 -3.43 -6.43 -19.70
C GLY A 226 -3.79 -5.57 -18.48
N LYS A 227 -2.95 -5.52 -17.44
CA LYS A 227 -3.15 -4.69 -16.24
C LYS A 227 -2.02 -3.69 -16.01
N ASP A 228 -0.78 -4.12 -16.17
CA ASP A 228 0.38 -3.24 -16.03
C ASP A 228 0.55 -2.38 -17.29
N ALA A 229 0.86 -1.10 -17.07
CA ALA A 229 1.21 -0.18 -18.15
C ALA A 229 2.72 0.01 -18.21
N CYS A 230 3.25 0.08 -19.43
CA CYS A 230 4.64 0.42 -19.70
C CYS A 230 4.92 1.84 -19.21
N PHE A 231 5.99 2.00 -18.45
CA PHE A 231 6.37 3.29 -17.89
C PHE A 231 6.83 4.29 -18.95
N PHE A 232 7.41 3.79 -20.05
CA PHE A 232 7.89 4.63 -21.15
C PHE A 232 6.75 5.02 -22.10
N CYS A 233 6.21 4.07 -22.88
CA CYS A 233 5.21 4.37 -23.91
C CYS A 233 3.76 4.54 -23.38
N LYS A 234 3.52 4.28 -22.10
CA LYS A 234 2.20 4.37 -21.42
C LYS A 234 1.14 3.38 -21.92
N MET A 235 1.46 2.54 -22.90
CA MET A 235 0.57 1.48 -23.36
C MET A 235 0.55 0.30 -22.38
N GLY A 236 -0.53 -0.49 -22.40
CA GLY A 236 -0.63 -1.71 -21.60
C GLY A 236 0.35 -2.77 -22.09
N VAL A 237 0.93 -3.57 -21.17
CA VAL A 237 1.79 -4.71 -21.54
C VAL A 237 0.92 -5.87 -21.98
N MET A 238 1.09 -6.32 -23.23
CA MET A 238 0.17 -7.27 -23.88
C MET A 238 0.79 -8.60 -24.25
N ASP A 239 2.10 -8.66 -24.53
CA ASP A 239 2.78 -9.91 -24.88
C ASP A 239 3.61 -10.42 -23.70
N LYS A 240 3.25 -11.60 -23.19
CA LYS A 240 3.95 -12.23 -22.08
C LYS A 240 5.39 -12.65 -22.39
N ARG A 241 5.76 -12.80 -23.67
CA ARG A 241 7.10 -13.27 -24.08
C ARG A 241 8.16 -12.17 -23.98
N PHE A 242 7.71 -10.93 -23.86
CA PHE A 242 8.57 -9.76 -23.76
C PHE A 242 8.24 -8.96 -22.51
N GLY A 243 9.15 -8.08 -22.17
CA GLY A 243 8.98 -7.17 -21.06
C GLY A 243 10.28 -6.98 -20.31
N ALA A 244 10.34 -5.87 -19.58
CA ALA A 244 11.49 -5.57 -18.76
C ALA A 244 11.09 -4.85 -17.48
N GLU A 245 11.93 -4.99 -16.46
CA GLU A 245 11.84 -4.21 -15.22
C GLU A 245 13.15 -3.50 -14.93
N LEU A 246 13.03 -2.28 -14.41
CA LEU A 246 14.13 -1.53 -13.79
C LEU A 246 13.78 -1.29 -12.33
N ILE A 247 14.67 -1.70 -11.44
CA ILE A 247 14.54 -1.47 -10.00
C ILE A 247 15.55 -0.41 -9.60
N SER A 248 15.08 0.68 -8.98
CA SER A 248 15.96 1.70 -8.40
C SER A 248 16.47 1.27 -7.02
N LYS A 249 17.59 1.84 -6.56
CA LYS A 249 18.13 1.66 -5.20
C LYS A 249 17.17 2.07 -4.08
N LYS A 250 16.15 2.88 -4.41
CA LYS A 250 15.05 3.26 -3.51
C LYS A 250 13.89 2.25 -3.51
N GLY A 251 14.00 1.15 -4.26
CA GLY A 251 12.99 0.11 -4.35
C GLY A 251 11.81 0.39 -5.28
N LYS A 252 11.83 1.51 -6.02
CA LYS A 252 10.81 1.77 -7.05
C LYS A 252 11.06 0.89 -8.28
N ILE A 253 10.00 0.21 -8.72
CA ILE A 253 9.97 -0.68 -9.89
C ILE A 253 9.34 0.06 -11.07
N TYR A 254 10.01 0.03 -12.21
CA TYR A 254 9.55 0.56 -13.49
C TYR A 254 9.38 -0.62 -14.44
N LYS A 255 8.19 -0.76 -15.05
CA LYS A 255 7.85 -1.86 -15.96
C LYS A 255 7.84 -1.37 -17.40
N PHE A 256 8.26 -2.21 -18.33
CA PHE A 256 8.34 -1.90 -19.75
C PHE A 256 7.78 -3.04 -20.59
N ASP A 257 7.11 -2.68 -21.69
CA ASP A 257 6.47 -3.63 -22.60
C ASP A 257 7.47 -4.50 -23.37
N ASP A 258 8.65 -3.95 -23.67
CA ASP A 258 9.79 -4.69 -24.21
C ASP A 258 11.13 -4.01 -23.87
N LEU A 259 12.22 -4.57 -24.41
CA LEU A 259 13.58 -4.04 -24.24
C LEU A 259 13.77 -2.65 -24.89
N HIS A 260 13.06 -2.32 -25.97
CA HIS A 260 13.18 -1.01 -26.62
C HIS A 260 12.72 0.09 -25.66
N CYS A 261 11.59 -0.10 -25.00
CA CYS A 261 11.09 0.84 -24.00
C CYS A 261 12.06 1.05 -22.82
N LEU A 262 12.69 -0.03 -22.33
CA LEU A 262 13.72 0.07 -21.29
C LEU A 262 14.94 0.87 -21.77
N MET A 263 15.42 0.61 -22.99
CA MET A 263 16.59 1.28 -23.55
C MET A 263 16.34 2.77 -23.75
N GLU A 264 15.21 3.17 -24.32
CA GLU A 264 14.89 4.58 -24.52
C GLU A 264 14.71 5.31 -23.18
N PHE A 265 14.01 4.70 -22.23
CA PHE A 265 13.89 5.25 -20.87
C PHE A 265 15.25 5.46 -20.20
N SER A 266 16.20 4.56 -20.41
CA SER A 266 17.55 4.66 -19.85
C SER A 266 18.37 5.79 -20.49
N LYS A 267 18.07 6.19 -21.75
CA LYS A 267 18.72 7.32 -22.42
C LYS A 267 18.20 8.67 -21.94
N GLU A 268 16.92 8.76 -21.56
CA GLU A 268 16.30 10.00 -21.07
C GLU A 268 16.81 10.47 -19.69
N ALA A 269 17.66 9.68 -19.03
CA ALA A 269 18.27 9.98 -17.72
C ALA A 269 17.27 10.25 -16.58
N THR A 270 16.02 9.79 -16.72
CA THR A 270 14.96 9.87 -15.69
C THR A 270 15.37 9.18 -14.39
N VAL A 271 16.15 8.10 -14.48
CA VAL A 271 16.86 7.47 -13.36
C VAL A 271 18.34 7.48 -13.72
N LYS A 272 19.17 8.11 -12.88
CA LYS A 272 20.63 8.07 -13.08
C LYS A 272 21.12 6.64 -12.92
N ASN A 273 22.05 6.18 -13.77
CA ASN A 273 22.61 4.82 -13.69
C ASN A 273 23.11 4.46 -12.28
N VAL A 274 23.67 5.43 -11.56
CA VAL A 274 24.15 5.30 -10.17
C VAL A 274 23.02 4.93 -9.19
N ASP A 275 21.77 5.23 -9.52
CA ASP A 275 20.58 4.98 -8.69
C ASP A 275 19.83 3.70 -9.10
N ILE A 276 20.36 2.92 -10.05
CA ILE A 276 19.78 1.66 -10.49
C ILE A 276 20.31 0.51 -9.62
N GLN A 277 19.40 -0.30 -9.10
CA GLN A 277 19.71 -1.53 -8.36
C GLN A 277 19.86 -2.72 -9.32
N GLY A 278 19.00 -2.83 -10.33
CA GLY A 278 19.04 -3.90 -11.31
C GLY A 278 18.07 -3.67 -12.46
N MET A 279 18.35 -4.32 -13.59
CA MET A 279 17.47 -4.40 -14.74
C MET A 279 17.23 -5.87 -15.08
N TYR A 280 15.99 -6.22 -15.41
CA TYR A 280 15.56 -7.59 -15.62
C TYR A 280 14.74 -7.68 -16.91
N LEU A 281 14.89 -8.78 -17.64
CA LEU A 281 14.11 -9.10 -18.84
C LEU A 281 13.27 -10.34 -18.60
N VAL A 282 12.08 -10.38 -19.20
CA VAL A 282 11.27 -11.60 -19.21
C VAL A 282 11.99 -12.68 -20.02
N ASP A 283 12.05 -13.89 -19.46
CA ASP A 283 12.55 -15.07 -20.17
C ASP A 283 11.58 -15.44 -21.30
N TYR A 284 12.08 -15.44 -22.52
CA TYR A 284 11.27 -15.71 -23.72
C TYR A 284 10.70 -17.14 -23.74
N GLU A 285 11.44 -18.13 -23.23
CA GLU A 285 10.96 -19.51 -23.15
C GLU A 285 10.04 -19.75 -21.95
N ASN A 286 10.29 -19.04 -20.84
CA ASN A 286 9.48 -19.14 -19.63
C ASN A 286 8.96 -17.76 -19.19
N PRO A 287 7.84 -17.28 -19.80
CA PRO A 287 7.21 -15.97 -19.55
C PRO A 287 6.84 -15.58 -18.10
N HIS A 288 7.17 -16.41 -17.11
CA HIS A 288 7.03 -16.14 -15.69
C HIS A 288 8.37 -15.85 -14.99
N GLY A 289 9.49 -16.14 -15.65
CA GLY A 289 10.85 -15.91 -15.15
C GLY A 289 11.41 -14.56 -15.57
N PHE A 290 12.25 -14.00 -14.70
CA PHE A 290 13.08 -12.84 -15.02
C PHE A 290 14.54 -13.25 -15.07
N ILE A 291 15.25 -12.68 -16.04
CA ILE A 291 16.69 -12.83 -16.21
C ILE A 291 17.31 -11.47 -15.94
N ASP A 292 18.34 -11.43 -15.09
CA ASP A 292 19.17 -10.23 -14.93
C ASP A 292 19.73 -9.84 -16.31
N LEU A 293 19.54 -8.58 -16.71
CA LEU A 293 19.96 -8.07 -18.01
C LEU A 293 21.44 -8.38 -18.31
N GLN A 294 22.30 -8.35 -17.29
CA GLN A 294 23.74 -8.64 -17.46
C GLN A 294 24.04 -10.12 -17.71
N LYS A 295 23.12 -11.02 -17.35
CA LYS A 295 23.25 -12.47 -17.52
C LYS A 295 22.44 -13.02 -18.70
N ALA A 296 21.61 -12.18 -19.32
CA ALA A 296 20.73 -12.59 -20.40
C ALA A 296 21.51 -12.84 -21.70
N PHE A 297 21.19 -13.95 -22.36
CA PHE A 297 21.59 -14.19 -23.74
C PHE A 297 20.56 -13.54 -24.67
N LEU A 298 21.00 -12.58 -25.50
CA LEU A 298 20.10 -11.78 -26.31
C LEU A 298 20.13 -12.20 -27.78
N PHE A 299 18.96 -12.39 -28.37
CA PHE A 299 18.81 -12.72 -29.79
C PHE A 299 17.89 -11.73 -30.48
N LYS A 300 18.34 -11.15 -31.59
CA LYS A 300 17.52 -10.27 -32.42
C LYS A 300 17.06 -10.98 -33.70
N SER A 301 15.76 -10.98 -33.94
CA SER A 301 15.16 -11.47 -35.17
C SER A 301 13.83 -10.77 -35.44
N GLU A 302 13.61 -10.31 -36.66
CA GLU A 302 12.34 -9.71 -37.09
C GLU A 302 11.15 -10.70 -36.97
N ALA A 303 11.42 -12.00 -36.96
CA ALA A 303 10.40 -13.03 -36.78
C ALA A 303 9.78 -13.04 -35.37
N LEU A 304 10.47 -12.47 -34.36
CA LEU A 304 10.02 -12.44 -32.97
C LEU A 304 8.78 -11.54 -32.76
N ARG A 305 8.66 -10.46 -33.55
CA ARG A 305 7.56 -9.49 -33.52
C ARG A 305 7.24 -8.98 -32.10
N SER A 306 8.19 -8.30 -31.48
CA SER A 306 7.99 -7.72 -30.14
C SER A 306 7.01 -6.53 -30.17
N PRO A 307 6.26 -6.25 -29.09
CA PRO A 307 5.26 -5.18 -29.03
C PRO A 307 5.75 -3.79 -29.45
N MET A 308 6.97 -3.41 -29.05
CA MET A 308 7.53 -2.07 -29.30
C MET A 308 8.77 -2.10 -30.19
N GLY A 309 8.89 -3.16 -31.02
CA GLY A 309 9.85 -3.21 -32.12
C GLY A 309 11.32 -3.44 -31.73
N SER A 310 11.63 -3.81 -30.48
CA SER A 310 12.98 -4.28 -30.13
C SER A 310 13.40 -5.49 -30.97
N ASN A 311 12.46 -6.41 -31.20
CA ASN A 311 12.63 -7.71 -31.84
C ASN A 311 13.76 -8.51 -31.19
N ILE A 312 13.94 -8.33 -29.88
CA ILE A 312 14.98 -8.99 -29.08
C ILE A 312 14.34 -9.87 -28.02
N ALA A 313 14.69 -11.15 -28.04
CA ALA A 313 14.34 -12.13 -27.02
C ALA A 313 15.51 -12.34 -26.05
N ALA A 314 15.19 -12.59 -24.78
CA ALA A 314 16.15 -12.89 -23.73
C ALA A 314 16.02 -14.36 -23.29
N PHE A 315 17.16 -15.03 -23.16
CA PHE A 315 17.25 -16.44 -22.77
C PHE A 315 18.14 -16.60 -21.56
N LEU A 316 17.79 -17.54 -20.69
CA LEU A 316 18.53 -17.83 -19.46
C LEU A 316 19.81 -18.63 -19.75
N THR A 317 19.78 -19.51 -20.74
CA THR A 317 20.92 -20.35 -21.11
C THR A 317 21.28 -20.26 -22.60
N GLU A 318 22.54 -20.57 -22.91
CA GLU A 318 23.03 -20.61 -24.29
C GLU A 318 22.35 -21.73 -25.11
N GLU A 319 21.87 -22.79 -24.47
CA GLU A 319 21.17 -23.89 -25.14
C GLU A 319 19.82 -23.45 -25.70
N GLN A 320 19.05 -22.68 -24.92
CA GLN A 320 17.77 -22.09 -25.35
C GLN A 320 17.96 -21.13 -26.53
N LEU A 321 19.00 -20.29 -26.43
CA LEU A 321 19.42 -19.42 -27.52
C LEU A 321 19.72 -20.22 -28.79
N LYS A 322 20.53 -21.29 -28.69
CA LYS A 322 20.91 -22.14 -29.81
C LYS A 322 19.69 -22.83 -30.44
N ALA A 323 18.77 -23.37 -29.64
CA ALA A 323 17.54 -23.97 -30.14
C ALA A 323 16.70 -22.96 -30.94
N THR A 324 16.61 -21.71 -30.46
CA THR A 324 15.92 -20.64 -31.17
C THR A 324 16.63 -20.28 -32.48
N THR A 325 17.96 -20.17 -32.49
CA THR A 325 18.73 -19.85 -33.71
C THR A 325 18.61 -20.89 -34.82
N GLN A 326 18.23 -22.13 -34.49
CA GLN A 326 17.98 -23.20 -35.47
C GLN A 326 16.60 -23.09 -36.13
N SER A 327 15.64 -22.41 -35.49
CA SER A 327 14.24 -22.33 -35.94
C SER A 327 13.90 -21.02 -36.61
N ILE A 328 14.57 -19.92 -36.25
CA ILE A 328 14.33 -18.59 -36.82
C ILE A 328 15.65 -17.89 -37.15
N GLU A 329 15.70 -17.25 -38.32
CA GLU A 329 16.87 -16.49 -38.77
C GLU A 329 17.03 -15.21 -37.93
N GLY A 330 18.26 -14.91 -37.50
CA GLY A 330 18.56 -13.73 -36.70
C GLY A 330 20.01 -13.72 -36.24
N ARG A 331 20.31 -12.86 -35.25
CA ARG A 331 21.67 -12.70 -34.74
C ARG A 331 21.71 -12.58 -33.22
N VAL A 332 22.75 -13.13 -32.61
CA VAL A 332 23.06 -12.91 -31.20
C VAL A 332 23.54 -11.46 -31.02
N VAL A 333 23.06 -10.78 -29.97
CA VAL A 333 23.39 -9.39 -29.69
C VAL A 333 24.10 -9.27 -28.35
N GLN A 334 25.13 -8.44 -28.31
CA GLN A 334 25.89 -8.16 -27.08
C GLN A 334 25.26 -6.98 -26.33
N LEU A 335 25.11 -7.09 -25.01
CA LEU A 335 24.49 -6.04 -24.19
C LEU A 335 25.18 -4.67 -24.36
N ASN A 336 26.51 -4.65 -24.40
CA ASN A 336 27.30 -3.41 -24.57
C ASN A 336 26.98 -2.67 -25.88
N SER A 337 26.53 -3.39 -26.93
CA SER A 337 26.12 -2.77 -28.19
C SER A 337 24.74 -2.10 -28.12
N LEU A 338 23.91 -2.54 -27.17
CA LEU A 338 22.55 -2.02 -26.96
C LEU A 338 22.55 -0.88 -25.93
N MET A 339 23.35 -1.00 -24.88
CA MET A 339 23.39 -0.05 -23.75
C MET A 339 24.83 0.32 -23.36
N PRO A 340 25.54 1.13 -24.16
CA PRO A 340 26.96 1.43 -23.94
C PRO A 340 27.23 2.27 -22.68
N THR A 341 26.22 2.96 -22.15
CA THR A 341 26.31 3.83 -20.96
C THR A 341 26.09 3.08 -19.64
N LEU A 342 25.76 1.79 -19.69
CA LEU A 342 25.53 0.93 -18.53
C LEU A 342 26.89 0.45 -17.95
N LYS A 343 27.65 1.37 -17.34
CA LYS A 343 28.88 1.05 -16.60
C LYS A 343 28.77 1.45 -15.14
#